data_AF-A0A976KYU3-F1
#
_entry.id   AF-A0A976KYU3-F1
#
_cell.length_a   1.000
_cell.length_b   1.000
_cell.length_c   1.000
_cell.angle_alpha   90.00
_cell.angle_beta   90.00
_cell.angle_gamma   90.00
#
_symmetry.space_group_name_H-M   'P 1'
#
loop_
_entity.id
_entity.type
_entity.pdbx_description
1 polymer ?
#
loop_
_entity_poly.entity_id
_entity_poly.type
_entity_poly.pdbx_seq_one_letter_code
_entity_poly.pdbx_strand_id
1 'polypeptide(L)'
;MFVAEPLRYLTRLTCALALTTAACLCGSEDSTSRHEPVRELRPTSLSDTAFREGKAGDPAAIGCADGQREGFADHARFADIAGCLGSWDGKKSLRAAPTNKPCGDDKGPCAVPADVCAPGWHVCGRDGKAQDLSDRVDAEACNEGAGPGKFVAAISHGQAPVVCPPPPEEDTEFPCMAKGLCSESVCCGDDCDFGSCRDAVWLDSTKISRGTAEGCGAVTAAANGGVLCCRDEIGATPPPQAADDKAAASAGASGDGSPAPGQPQKPTPDGKPAAATKKPANAAQPTAKTPSAPEKAADKK
;
A
#
# COMPACT_ATOMS: atom_id res chain seq x y z
N MET A 1 -63.55 14.92 -15.52
CA MET A 1 -64.09 14.43 -16.80
C MET A 1 -63.06 13.48 -17.40
N PHE A 2 -63.45 12.21 -17.62
CA PHE A 2 -63.01 11.26 -18.67
C PHE A 2 -61.48 11.02 -18.83
N VAL A 3 -60.93 9.79 -18.86
CA VAL A 3 -61.47 8.42 -18.93
C VAL A 3 -60.41 7.50 -18.29
N ALA A 4 -60.85 6.57 -17.46
CA ALA A 4 -60.10 5.37 -17.11
C ALA A 4 -60.47 4.26 -18.11
N GLU A 5 -59.49 3.53 -18.64
CA GLU A 5 -59.75 2.24 -19.29
C GLU A 5 -58.80 1.12 -18.85
N PRO A 6 -59.29 -0.14 -18.86
CA PRO A 6 -58.74 -1.24 -18.08
C PRO A 6 -58.40 -2.47 -18.97
N LEU A 7 -58.20 -3.61 -18.31
CA LEU A 7 -58.42 -4.98 -18.78
C LEU A 7 -57.29 -5.75 -19.50
N ARG A 8 -56.75 -6.71 -18.73
CA ARG A 8 -56.71 -8.17 -18.98
C ARG A 8 -55.91 -8.68 -20.20
N TYR A 9 -54.84 -9.42 -19.89
CA TYR A 9 -54.60 -10.72 -20.54
C TYR A 9 -54.21 -11.77 -19.50
N LEU A 10 -55.17 -12.67 -19.24
CA LEU A 10 -55.02 -13.95 -18.57
C LEU A 10 -54.67 -14.98 -19.63
N THR A 11 -53.48 -15.58 -19.57
CA THR A 11 -53.22 -16.84 -20.27
C THR A 11 -52.86 -17.89 -19.22
N ARG A 12 -53.87 -18.69 -18.87
CA ARG A 12 -53.71 -19.95 -18.17
C ARG A 12 -53.11 -20.96 -19.17
N LEU A 13 -52.00 -21.58 -18.82
CA LEU A 13 -51.61 -22.86 -19.43
C LEU A 13 -51.50 -23.91 -18.34
N THR A 14 -52.31 -24.95 -18.53
CA THR A 14 -52.58 -26.08 -17.66
C THR A 14 -51.44 -27.11 -17.71
N CYS A 15 -50.96 -27.47 -16.52
CA CYS A 15 -50.73 -28.83 -16.01
C CYS A 15 -50.46 -29.96 -17.03
N ALA A 16 -49.25 -30.53 -16.96
CA ALA A 16 -49.03 -31.96 -17.22
C ALA A 16 -48.05 -32.50 -16.16
N LEU A 17 -48.62 -33.25 -15.22
CA LEU A 17 -47.91 -34.14 -14.31
C LEU A 17 -47.20 -35.24 -15.12
N ALA A 18 -45.91 -35.45 -14.84
CA ALA A 18 -45.27 -36.75 -15.01
C ALA A 18 -44.68 -37.15 -13.66
N LEU A 19 -45.46 -37.95 -12.92
CA LEU A 19 -45.00 -38.75 -11.79
C LEU A 19 -44.18 -39.90 -12.35
N THR A 20 -42.87 -39.91 -12.08
CA THR A 20 -42.08 -41.14 -12.09
C THR A 20 -41.49 -41.36 -10.71
N THR A 21 -41.72 -42.57 -10.23
CA THR A 21 -41.56 -43.09 -8.89
C THR A 21 -40.11 -43.23 -8.45
N ALA A 22 -39.93 -43.06 -7.14
CA ALA A 22 -38.72 -43.24 -6.37
C ALA A 22 -38.07 -44.62 -6.53
N ALA A 23 -36.74 -44.61 -6.63
CA ALA A 23 -35.89 -45.63 -6.03
C ALA A 23 -34.82 -44.90 -5.22
N CYS A 24 -34.99 -44.92 -3.90
CA CYS A 24 -34.03 -44.44 -2.92
C CYS A 24 -32.78 -45.33 -2.95
N LEU A 25 -31.67 -44.78 -3.44
CA LEU A 25 -30.33 -45.17 -2.99
C LEU A 25 -29.84 -44.03 -2.09
N CYS A 26 -30.11 -44.17 -0.80
CA CYS A 26 -29.52 -43.34 0.25
C CYS A 26 -28.02 -43.68 0.33
N GLY A 27 -27.22 -43.10 -0.57
CA GLY A 27 -25.84 -42.81 -0.25
C GLY A 27 -25.85 -41.62 0.70
N SER A 28 -25.53 -41.85 1.97
CA SER A 28 -25.22 -40.78 2.91
C SER A 28 -24.00 -40.03 2.39
N GLU A 29 -24.23 -39.01 1.57
CA GLU A 29 -23.23 -38.01 1.26
C GLU A 29 -23.08 -37.19 2.53
N ASP A 30 -22.14 -37.65 3.34
CA ASP A 30 -21.60 -36.96 4.49
C ASP A 30 -21.35 -35.51 4.07
N SER A 31 -22.27 -34.63 4.46
CA SER A 31 -22.14 -33.19 4.34
C SER A 31 -21.12 -32.71 5.38
N THR A 32 -19.94 -33.30 5.37
CA THR A 32 -18.72 -32.55 5.62
C THR A 32 -18.62 -31.56 4.47
N SER A 33 -19.31 -30.43 4.64
CA SER A 33 -18.91 -29.18 4.02
C SER A 33 -17.43 -29.06 4.31
N ARG A 34 -16.61 -29.49 3.35
CA ARG A 34 -15.19 -29.22 3.34
C ARG A 34 -15.13 -27.71 3.38
N HIS A 35 -14.88 -27.16 4.56
CA HIS A 35 -14.12 -25.93 4.66
C HIS A 35 -12.86 -26.21 3.84
N GLU A 36 -12.89 -25.90 2.54
CA GLU A 36 -11.68 -25.61 1.81
C GLU A 36 -10.94 -24.63 2.73
N PRO A 37 -9.80 -25.02 3.32
CA PRO A 37 -9.08 -24.11 4.18
C PRO A 37 -8.85 -22.87 3.32
N VAL A 38 -9.35 -21.71 3.77
CA VAL A 38 -9.19 -20.44 3.07
C VAL A 38 -7.73 -20.37 2.68
N ARG A 39 -7.42 -20.66 1.41
CA ARG A 39 -6.03 -20.75 0.96
C ARG A 39 -5.48 -19.37 1.22
N GLU A 40 -4.45 -19.30 2.04
CA GLU A 40 -3.81 -18.05 2.41
C GLU A 40 -3.24 -17.44 1.11
N LEU A 41 -4.02 -16.53 0.51
CA LEU A 41 -3.67 -15.93 -0.77
C LEU A 41 -2.58 -14.90 -0.49
N ARG A 42 -1.43 -15.04 -1.13
CA ARG A 42 -0.38 -14.03 -1.06
C ARG A 42 -0.72 -12.89 -2.01
N PRO A 43 -0.42 -11.63 -1.64
CA PRO A 43 -0.52 -10.54 -2.59
C PRO A 43 0.43 -10.70 -3.77
N THR A 44 -0.01 -10.20 -4.93
CA THR A 44 0.80 -10.16 -6.15
C THR A 44 2.08 -9.37 -5.90
N SER A 45 3.18 -9.84 -6.49
CA SER A 45 4.47 -9.14 -6.41
C SER A 45 4.49 -7.89 -7.27
N LEU A 46 5.29 -6.90 -6.85
CA LEU A 46 5.57 -5.67 -7.58
C LEU A 46 6.75 -5.78 -8.57
N SER A 47 7.44 -6.94 -8.63
CA SER A 47 8.69 -7.08 -9.39
C SER A 47 8.58 -6.83 -10.89
N ASP A 48 7.38 -7.00 -11.45
CA ASP A 48 7.13 -6.86 -12.89
C ASP A 48 6.42 -5.53 -13.23
N THR A 49 6.18 -4.67 -12.24
CA THR A 49 5.51 -3.39 -12.42
C THR A 49 6.49 -2.34 -12.96
N ALA A 50 6.17 -1.74 -14.11
CA ALA A 50 6.91 -0.60 -14.64
C ALA A 50 6.35 0.70 -14.03
N PHE A 51 7.03 1.23 -13.02
CA PHE A 51 6.63 2.46 -12.35
C PHE A 51 6.87 3.70 -13.21
N ARG A 52 6.06 4.74 -12.97
CA ARG A 52 6.27 6.06 -13.56
C ARG A 52 6.84 6.98 -12.51
N GLU A 53 8.15 7.16 -12.56
CA GLU A 53 8.86 8.07 -11.68
C GLU A 53 8.43 9.53 -11.89
N GLY A 54 8.17 10.20 -10.77
CA GLY A 54 8.02 11.64 -10.68
C GLY A 54 9.35 12.37 -10.82
N LYS A 55 9.27 13.71 -10.83
CA LYS A 55 10.47 14.55 -10.83
C LYS A 55 11.15 14.45 -9.46
N ALA A 56 12.44 14.11 -9.46
CA ALA A 56 13.26 14.14 -8.26
C ALA A 56 13.33 15.54 -7.64
N GLY A 57 13.42 15.59 -6.30
CA GLY A 57 13.50 16.84 -5.55
C GLY A 57 13.96 16.64 -4.11
N ASP A 58 13.85 17.70 -3.31
CA ASP A 58 14.11 17.63 -1.87
C ASP A 58 13.14 16.65 -1.20
N PRO A 59 13.62 15.59 -0.50
CA PRO A 59 12.77 14.64 0.21
C PRO A 59 11.69 15.30 1.08
N ALA A 60 12.00 16.40 1.78
CA ALA A 60 11.01 17.05 2.63
C ALA A 60 9.82 17.63 1.84
N ALA A 61 10.06 18.07 0.60
CA ALA A 61 9.01 18.56 -0.29
C ALA A 61 8.31 17.42 -1.04
N ILE A 62 9.08 16.41 -1.47
CA ILE A 62 8.59 15.29 -2.29
C ILE A 62 7.83 14.26 -1.45
N GLY A 63 8.26 13.99 -0.22
CA GLY A 63 7.62 13.04 0.70
C GLY A 63 8.24 11.64 0.71
N CYS A 64 9.00 11.27 -0.30
CA CYS A 64 9.79 10.04 -0.32
C CYS A 64 11.23 10.32 0.11
N ALA A 65 11.79 9.44 0.94
CA ALA A 65 13.10 9.63 1.58
C ALA A 65 14.27 9.57 0.59
N ASP A 66 14.11 8.89 -0.55
CA ASP A 66 15.06 8.91 -1.67
C ASP A 66 14.94 10.17 -2.56
N GLY A 67 13.82 10.89 -2.46
CA GLY A 67 13.57 12.14 -3.16
C GLY A 67 12.80 11.99 -4.47
N GLN A 68 12.26 10.82 -4.78
CA GLN A 68 11.46 10.56 -5.98
C GLN A 68 10.16 9.83 -5.64
N ARG A 69 9.10 10.05 -6.42
CA ARG A 69 7.81 9.39 -6.23
C ARG A 69 7.57 8.38 -7.32
N GLU A 70 7.03 7.23 -6.98
CA GLU A 70 6.60 6.23 -7.96
C GLU A 70 5.07 6.18 -8.05
N GLY A 71 4.40 6.62 -6.98
CA GLY A 71 2.96 6.87 -6.96
C GLY A 71 2.64 8.31 -6.62
N PHE A 72 1.52 8.82 -7.14
CA PHE A 72 1.17 10.24 -7.03
C PHE A 72 2.31 11.14 -7.55
N ALA A 73 2.86 10.76 -8.71
CA ALA A 73 4.08 11.34 -9.29
C ALA A 73 3.96 12.84 -9.62
N ASP A 74 2.74 13.35 -9.86
CA ASP A 74 2.48 14.77 -10.06
C ASP A 74 2.37 15.50 -8.71
N HIS A 75 3.51 15.95 -8.19
CA HIS A 75 3.57 16.70 -6.94
C HIS A 75 2.73 17.99 -6.96
N ALA A 76 2.57 18.65 -8.12
CA ALA A 76 1.76 19.87 -8.19
C ALA A 76 0.27 19.58 -7.94
N ARG A 77 -0.19 18.38 -8.32
CA ARG A 77 -1.55 17.91 -8.05
C ARG A 77 -1.69 17.26 -6.66
N PHE A 78 -0.66 16.54 -6.21
CA PHE A 78 -0.68 15.74 -4.98
C PHE A 78 0.34 16.25 -3.97
N ALA A 79 0.11 17.45 -3.43
CA ALA A 79 1.06 18.08 -2.53
C ALA A 79 1.28 17.29 -1.24
N ASP A 80 0.24 16.68 -0.68
CA ASP A 80 0.26 16.17 0.70
C ASP A 80 0.20 14.64 0.83
N ILE A 81 0.30 13.94 -0.31
CA ILE A 81 0.38 12.47 -0.40
C ILE A 81 1.42 12.07 -1.45
N ALA A 82 2.16 10.99 -1.18
CA ALA A 82 3.15 10.41 -2.08
C ALA A 82 3.07 8.87 -2.04
N GLY A 83 3.33 8.21 -3.16
CA GLY A 83 3.60 6.77 -3.20
C GLY A 83 5.10 6.55 -3.35
N CYS A 84 5.72 5.91 -2.37
CA CYS A 84 7.16 5.70 -2.29
C CYS A 84 7.47 4.20 -2.31
N LEU A 85 8.44 3.78 -3.11
CA LEU A 85 8.93 2.41 -3.11
C LEU A 85 10.03 2.19 -2.07
N GLY A 86 9.96 1.04 -1.43
CA GLY A 86 11.03 0.55 -0.56
C GLY A 86 11.17 -0.96 -0.63
N SER A 87 12.35 -1.41 -0.21
CA SER A 87 12.63 -2.83 0.05
C SER A 87 12.97 -3.04 1.52
N TRP A 88 12.61 -4.18 2.09
CA TRP A 88 13.01 -4.57 3.45
C TRP A 88 12.99 -6.08 3.61
N ASP A 89 13.76 -6.55 4.59
CA ASP A 89 13.83 -7.98 4.89
C ASP A 89 12.67 -8.44 5.77
N GLY A 90 12.08 -9.56 5.36
CA GLY A 90 11.03 -10.25 6.11
C GLY A 90 9.70 -9.50 6.15
N LYS A 91 8.87 -9.86 7.14
CA LYS A 91 7.58 -9.20 7.38
C LYS A 91 7.75 -8.08 8.38
N LYS A 92 7.18 -6.91 8.08
CA LYS A 92 7.19 -5.72 8.95
C LYS A 92 5.78 -5.14 9.07
N SER A 93 5.49 -4.49 10.19
CA SER A 93 4.26 -3.71 10.31
C SER A 93 4.41 -2.39 9.56
N LEU A 94 3.36 -1.95 8.86
CA LEU A 94 3.28 -0.59 8.32
C LEU A 94 3.24 0.49 9.41
N ARG A 95 2.95 0.10 10.67
CA ARG A 95 3.01 0.97 11.86
C ARG A 95 4.30 0.83 12.66
N ALA A 96 5.31 0.13 12.15
CA ALA A 96 6.60 0.06 12.83
C ALA A 96 7.21 1.46 12.96
N ALA A 97 7.72 1.80 14.14
CA ALA A 97 8.31 3.11 14.40
C ALA A 97 9.49 3.37 13.45
N PRO A 98 9.59 4.58 12.87
CA PRO A 98 10.67 4.91 11.94
C PRO A 98 12.03 4.88 12.65
N THR A 99 13.06 4.45 11.94
CA THR A 99 14.45 4.55 12.38
C THR A 99 15.09 5.88 11.99
N ASN A 100 14.42 6.66 11.13
CA ASN A 100 14.89 7.93 10.57
C ASN A 100 16.14 7.79 9.69
N LYS A 101 16.43 6.58 9.20
CA LYS A 101 17.47 6.35 8.21
C LYS A 101 16.82 6.33 6.83
N PRO A 102 17.12 7.30 5.95
CA PRO A 102 16.49 7.34 4.64
C PRO A 102 16.85 6.09 3.84
N CYS A 103 15.85 5.48 3.23
CA CYS A 103 15.95 4.35 2.32
C CYS A 103 15.07 4.62 1.09
N GLY A 104 14.96 3.65 0.18
CA GLY A 104 14.21 3.79 -1.07
C GLY A 104 15.01 3.20 -2.23
N ASP A 105 14.51 3.32 -3.44
CA ASP A 105 15.05 2.63 -4.62
C ASP A 105 16.57 2.88 -4.77
N ASP A 106 16.96 4.15 -4.82
CA ASP A 106 18.36 4.59 -4.97
C ASP A 106 19.19 4.54 -3.67
N LYS A 107 18.54 4.34 -2.51
CA LYS A 107 19.18 4.41 -1.18
C LYS A 107 19.31 3.05 -0.50
N GLY A 108 18.81 1.99 -1.11
CA GLY A 108 18.89 0.62 -0.61
C GLY A 108 17.77 0.27 0.38
N PRO A 109 17.90 -0.88 1.06
CA PRO A 109 16.82 -1.43 1.85
C PRO A 109 16.55 -0.64 3.13
N CYS A 110 15.27 -0.55 3.45
CA CYS A 110 14.70 0.03 4.65
C CYS A 110 14.78 -0.94 5.83
N ALA A 111 14.99 -0.40 7.03
CA ALA A 111 14.87 -1.19 8.26
C ALA A 111 13.40 -1.47 8.60
N VAL A 112 12.52 -0.51 8.33
CA VAL A 112 11.06 -0.59 8.45
C VAL A 112 10.36 0.17 7.32
N PRO A 113 9.09 -0.14 7.00
CA PRO A 113 8.36 0.54 5.93
C PRO A 113 8.29 2.06 6.11
N ALA A 114 8.18 2.56 7.34
CA ALA A 114 8.09 4.00 7.62
C ALA A 114 9.34 4.80 7.17
N ASP A 115 10.49 4.16 6.99
CA ASP A 115 11.73 4.83 6.57
C ASP A 115 11.73 5.27 5.09
N VAL A 116 10.77 4.79 4.28
CA VAL A 116 10.58 5.28 2.89
C VAL A 116 9.98 6.67 2.86
N CYS A 117 9.31 7.10 3.94
CA CYS A 117 8.74 8.43 4.05
C CYS A 117 9.82 9.41 4.52
N ALA A 118 9.87 10.58 3.88
CA ALA A 118 10.80 11.62 4.25
C ALA A 118 10.47 12.23 5.64
N PRO A 119 11.42 12.89 6.31
CA PRO A 119 11.11 13.67 7.51
C PRO A 119 10.00 14.70 7.26
N GLY A 120 9.05 14.80 8.20
CA GLY A 120 7.82 15.60 8.02
C GLY A 120 6.70 14.88 7.27
N TRP A 121 6.89 13.58 7.02
CA TRP A 121 5.91 12.68 6.43
C TRP A 121 5.85 11.38 7.24
N HIS A 122 4.71 10.70 7.18
CA HIS A 122 4.47 9.43 7.84
C HIS A 122 3.76 8.46 6.91
N VAL A 123 3.75 7.17 7.24
CA VAL A 123 2.92 6.20 6.54
C VAL A 123 1.45 6.56 6.74
N CYS A 124 0.71 6.81 5.67
CA CYS A 124 -0.71 7.18 5.75
C CYS A 124 -1.49 6.17 6.60
N GLY A 125 -2.34 6.67 7.50
CA GLY A 125 -3.11 5.89 8.45
C GLY A 125 -2.27 5.25 9.55
N ARG A 126 -1.07 5.78 9.85
CA ARG A 126 -0.18 5.29 10.94
C ARG A 126 -0.94 5.06 12.25
N ASP A 127 -1.86 5.96 12.55
CA ASP A 127 -2.64 5.97 13.79
C ASP A 127 -4.03 5.33 13.60
N GLY A 128 -4.28 4.69 12.44
CA GLY A 128 -5.53 3.99 12.12
C GLY A 128 -6.70 4.89 11.73
N LYS A 129 -6.48 6.19 11.57
CA LYS A 129 -7.50 7.16 11.16
C LYS A 129 -7.67 7.15 9.64
N ALA A 130 -8.90 6.95 9.18
CA ALA A 130 -9.25 6.95 7.75
C ALA A 130 -9.07 8.34 7.11
N GLN A 131 -9.32 9.38 7.90
CA GLN A 131 -9.20 10.80 7.55
C GLN A 131 -7.80 11.13 7.02
N ASP A 132 -6.78 10.43 7.52
CA ASP A 132 -5.42 10.63 7.08
C ASP A 132 -5.22 10.29 5.58
N LEU A 133 -6.11 9.49 4.98
CA LEU A 133 -6.18 9.34 3.53
C LEU A 133 -7.28 10.22 2.90
N SER A 134 -8.50 10.18 3.44
CA SER A 134 -9.66 10.79 2.79
C SER A 134 -9.59 12.31 2.69
N ASP A 135 -8.84 12.97 3.59
CA ASP A 135 -8.68 14.42 3.57
C ASP A 135 -7.67 14.87 2.50
N ARG A 136 -6.86 13.95 1.97
CA ARG A 136 -5.82 14.22 0.98
C ARG A 136 -6.23 13.83 -0.43
N VAL A 137 -6.97 12.74 -0.57
CA VAL A 137 -7.44 12.22 -1.86
C VAL A 137 -8.82 11.57 -1.72
N ASP A 138 -9.64 11.73 -2.75
CA ASP A 138 -10.84 10.93 -2.93
C ASP A 138 -10.51 9.53 -3.52
N ALA A 139 -11.52 8.68 -3.63
CA ALA A 139 -11.35 7.33 -4.15
C ALA A 139 -10.87 7.30 -5.61
N GLU A 140 -11.31 8.24 -6.45
CA GLU A 140 -10.91 8.32 -7.86
C GLU A 140 -9.42 8.67 -7.96
N ALA A 141 -8.97 9.69 -7.23
CA ALA A 141 -7.58 10.07 -7.12
C ALA A 141 -6.71 8.96 -6.53
N CYS A 142 -7.19 8.21 -5.54
CA CYS A 142 -6.47 7.03 -5.03
C CYS A 142 -6.30 5.94 -6.10
N ASN A 143 -7.33 5.71 -6.91
CA ASN A 143 -7.30 4.69 -7.95
C ASN A 143 -6.41 5.08 -9.13
N GLU A 144 -6.58 6.30 -9.64
CA GLU A 144 -5.95 6.73 -10.90
C GLU A 144 -4.71 7.61 -10.70
N GLY A 145 -4.65 8.36 -9.59
CA GLY A 145 -3.56 9.28 -9.28
C GLY A 145 -2.32 8.59 -8.74
N ALA A 146 -2.48 7.44 -8.08
CA ALA A 146 -1.37 6.64 -7.60
C ALA A 146 -0.55 6.01 -8.74
N GLY A 147 -1.14 5.82 -9.93
CA GLY A 147 -0.44 5.28 -11.09
C GLY A 147 -0.17 3.77 -11.00
N PRO A 148 0.78 3.26 -11.82
CA PRO A 148 1.04 1.83 -11.93
C PRO A 148 1.55 1.24 -10.62
N GLY A 149 1.12 0.01 -10.33
CA GLY A 149 1.49 -0.70 -9.10
C GLY A 149 0.47 -0.54 -7.99
N LYS A 150 0.95 -0.67 -6.76
CA LYS A 150 0.11 -0.49 -5.57
C LYS A 150 0.91 0.08 -4.42
N PHE A 151 0.26 0.97 -3.69
CA PHE A 151 0.81 1.69 -2.55
C PHE A 151 -0.11 1.50 -1.36
N VAL A 152 0.42 0.94 -0.27
CA VAL A 152 -0.37 0.53 0.89
C VAL A 152 -0.31 1.57 2.02
N ALA A 153 -1.43 1.72 2.72
CA ALA A 153 -1.54 2.49 3.94
C ALA A 153 -1.61 1.59 5.19
N ALA A 154 -1.33 2.17 6.35
CA ALA A 154 -1.31 1.49 7.64
C ALA A 154 -2.71 1.25 8.24
N ILE A 155 -3.70 0.91 7.40
CA ILE A 155 -5.10 0.68 7.75
C ILE A 155 -5.50 -0.70 7.25
N SER A 156 -5.94 -1.59 8.15
CA SER A 156 -6.68 -2.78 7.75
C SER A 156 -8.10 -2.39 7.33
N HIS A 157 -8.59 -2.92 6.21
CA HIS A 157 -9.89 -2.53 5.67
C HIS A 157 -11.12 -3.05 6.46
N GLY A 158 -10.92 -3.78 7.55
CA GLY A 158 -11.97 -4.05 8.54
C GLY A 158 -11.51 -3.87 9.98
N GLN A 159 -12.47 -3.81 10.90
CA GLN A 159 -12.24 -3.51 12.33
C GLN A 159 -11.78 -4.73 13.13
N ALA A 160 -12.12 -5.93 12.67
CA ALA A 160 -11.71 -7.20 13.25
C ALA A 160 -11.74 -8.27 12.15
N PRO A 161 -11.19 -9.48 12.37
CA PRO A 161 -11.25 -10.54 11.39
C PRO A 161 -12.69 -10.84 10.95
N VAL A 162 -12.96 -10.75 9.64
CA VAL A 162 -14.29 -10.99 9.04
C VAL A 162 -15.38 -9.99 9.48
N VAL A 163 -15.01 -8.86 10.10
CA VAL A 163 -15.97 -7.81 10.51
C VAL A 163 -15.76 -6.57 9.66
N CYS A 164 -16.70 -6.32 8.76
CA CYS A 164 -16.73 -5.08 8.00
C CYS A 164 -17.13 -3.91 8.90
N PRO A 165 -16.44 -2.76 8.76
CA PRO A 165 -16.73 -1.59 9.56
C PRO A 165 -18.04 -0.95 9.05
N PRO A 166 -18.78 -0.21 9.90
CA PRO A 166 -19.62 0.86 9.38
C PRO A 166 -18.75 1.92 8.67
N PRO A 167 -19.34 2.83 7.89
CA PRO A 167 -18.63 4.02 7.42
C PRO A 167 -17.94 4.74 8.60
N PRO A 168 -16.68 5.16 8.45
CA PRO A 168 -15.90 5.69 9.55
C PRO A 168 -16.44 7.04 10.03
N GLU A 169 -16.53 7.17 11.35
CA GLU A 169 -16.71 8.45 12.04
C GLU A 169 -15.33 9.07 12.35
N GLU A 170 -15.32 10.30 12.87
CA GLU A 170 -14.09 11.07 13.16
C GLU A 170 -13.15 10.35 14.14
N ASP A 171 -13.71 9.65 15.12
CA ASP A 171 -12.97 8.94 16.15
C ASP A 171 -12.65 7.48 15.78
N THR A 172 -13.14 6.99 14.63
CA THR A 172 -12.94 5.59 14.22
C THR A 172 -11.47 5.27 14.03
N GLU A 173 -10.99 4.24 14.73
CA GLU A 173 -9.63 3.73 14.61
C GLU A 173 -9.64 2.31 14.07
N PHE A 174 -9.03 2.15 12.90
CA PHE A 174 -8.83 0.84 12.30
C PHE A 174 -7.59 0.17 12.88
N PRO A 175 -7.60 -1.17 13.02
CA PRO A 175 -6.41 -1.91 13.40
C PRO A 175 -5.42 -1.98 12.23
N CYS A 176 -4.25 -2.54 12.52
CA CYS A 176 -3.27 -2.95 11.51
C CYS A 176 -2.94 -4.43 11.76
N MET A 177 -3.86 -5.30 11.34
CA MET A 177 -3.82 -6.73 11.61
C MET A 177 -2.75 -7.40 10.74
N ALA A 178 -2.09 -8.43 11.28
CA ALA A 178 -0.96 -9.07 10.60
C ALA A 178 -1.36 -10.00 9.44
N LYS A 179 -2.55 -10.61 9.48
CA LYS A 179 -3.06 -11.56 8.47
C LYS A 179 -4.54 -11.85 8.65
N GLY A 180 -5.12 -12.56 7.69
CA GLY A 180 -6.52 -13.00 7.67
C GLY A 180 -7.41 -12.08 6.84
N LEU A 181 -8.67 -12.46 6.69
CA LEU A 181 -9.69 -11.61 6.08
C LEU A 181 -9.85 -10.32 6.89
N CYS A 182 -10.07 -9.20 6.20
CA CYS A 182 -10.14 -7.85 6.76
C CYS A 182 -8.78 -7.28 7.21
N SER A 183 -7.69 -8.04 7.18
CA SER A 183 -6.36 -7.55 7.59
C SER A 183 -5.63 -6.80 6.50
N GLU A 184 -6.03 -7.03 5.25
CA GLU A 184 -5.43 -6.47 4.06
C GLU A 184 -5.39 -4.94 4.15
N SER A 185 -4.22 -4.39 3.83
CA SER A 185 -3.98 -2.96 3.86
C SER A 185 -4.83 -2.24 2.82
N VAL A 186 -5.39 -1.09 3.20
CA VAL A 186 -5.93 -0.10 2.25
C VAL A 186 -4.85 0.27 1.24
N CYS A 187 -5.25 0.43 -0.01
CA CYS A 187 -4.34 0.41 -1.16
C CYS A 187 -4.79 1.38 -2.25
N CYS A 188 -3.85 2.13 -2.82
CA CYS A 188 -4.03 2.98 -3.99
C CYS A 188 -3.16 2.51 -5.17
N GLY A 189 -3.66 2.62 -6.40
CA GLY A 189 -2.98 2.19 -7.62
C GLY A 189 -3.69 1.07 -8.39
N ASP A 190 -3.16 0.77 -9.58
CA ASP A 190 -3.76 -0.15 -10.56
C ASP A 190 -3.77 -1.62 -10.10
N ASP A 191 -2.85 -2.01 -9.22
CA ASP A 191 -2.73 -3.39 -8.70
C ASP A 191 -3.52 -3.61 -7.38
N CYS A 192 -4.31 -2.61 -6.95
CA CYS A 192 -5.25 -2.74 -5.84
C CYS A 192 -6.62 -3.26 -6.33
N ASP A 193 -7.35 -3.97 -5.46
CA ASP A 193 -8.68 -4.49 -5.79
C ASP A 193 -9.64 -4.35 -4.60
N PHE A 194 -10.92 -4.60 -4.81
CA PHE A 194 -11.92 -4.59 -3.74
C PHE A 194 -11.80 -5.81 -2.83
N GLY A 195 -11.82 -5.56 -1.52
CA GLY A 195 -11.95 -6.58 -0.50
C GLY A 195 -13.40 -6.97 -0.23
N SER A 196 -13.59 -7.77 0.82
CA SER A 196 -14.92 -8.09 1.33
C SER A 196 -15.60 -6.88 1.98
N CYS A 197 -14.80 -5.94 2.51
CA CYS A 197 -15.29 -4.68 3.05
C CYS A 197 -14.78 -3.54 2.19
N ARG A 198 -15.59 -2.48 2.03
CA ARG A 198 -15.30 -1.41 1.06
C ARG A 198 -15.43 -0.01 1.64
N ASP A 199 -15.76 0.10 2.91
CA ASP A 199 -16.16 1.37 3.52
C ASP A 199 -15.10 1.94 4.47
N ALA A 200 -13.92 1.33 4.56
CA ALA A 200 -12.94 1.70 5.59
C ALA A 200 -12.40 3.13 5.46
N VAL A 201 -12.35 3.68 4.24
CA VAL A 201 -11.92 5.06 3.98
C VAL A 201 -12.91 5.83 3.13
N TRP A 202 -13.35 5.25 2.02
CA TRP A 202 -14.31 5.85 1.10
C TRP A 202 -15.47 4.88 0.92
N LEU A 203 -16.70 5.36 1.11
CA LEU A 203 -17.90 4.54 1.01
C LEU A 203 -17.94 3.74 -0.32
N ASP A 204 -18.12 2.42 -0.20
CA ASP A 204 -18.16 1.43 -1.29
C ASP A 204 -16.94 1.42 -2.24
N SER A 205 -15.88 2.15 -1.90
CA SER A 205 -14.82 2.51 -2.86
C SER A 205 -13.40 2.26 -2.33
N THR A 206 -13.25 1.75 -1.10
CA THR A 206 -11.93 1.38 -0.56
C THR A 206 -11.41 0.09 -1.18
N LYS A 207 -10.25 0.19 -1.84
CA LYS A 207 -9.47 -0.95 -2.33
C LYS A 207 -8.38 -1.38 -1.35
N ILE A 208 -7.88 -2.58 -1.57
CA ILE A 208 -6.90 -3.28 -0.73
C ILE A 208 -5.79 -3.93 -1.55
N SER A 209 -4.67 -4.21 -0.89
CA SER A 209 -3.68 -5.14 -1.42
C SER A 209 -4.20 -6.56 -1.22
N ARG A 210 -4.66 -7.20 -2.31
CA ARG A 210 -5.32 -8.51 -2.23
C ARG A 210 -4.45 -9.57 -1.59
N GLY A 211 -5.03 -10.35 -0.69
CA GLY A 211 -4.39 -11.55 -0.16
C GLY A 211 -4.40 -11.57 1.35
N THR A 212 -4.84 -12.68 1.92
CA THR A 212 -5.01 -12.84 3.37
C THR A 212 -3.72 -13.24 4.09
N ALA A 213 -2.63 -13.50 3.36
CA ALA A 213 -1.33 -13.92 3.91
C ALA A 213 -0.52 -12.80 4.59
N GLU A 214 -0.81 -11.57 4.19
CA GLU A 214 -0.09 -10.37 4.60
C GLU A 214 -1.11 -9.27 4.82
N GLY A 215 -1.40 -9.01 6.08
CA GLY A 215 -2.15 -7.82 6.47
C GLY A 215 -1.21 -6.66 6.80
N CYS A 216 -1.81 -5.50 7.01
CA CYS A 216 -1.14 -4.26 7.40
C CYS A 216 -0.02 -4.44 8.44
N GLY A 217 -0.24 -5.29 9.43
CA GLY A 217 0.69 -5.50 10.54
C GLY A 217 1.89 -6.39 10.23
N ALA A 218 1.94 -7.04 9.07
CA ALA A 218 3.02 -7.96 8.69
C ALA A 218 3.14 -8.12 7.16
N VAL A 219 3.65 -7.08 6.50
CA VAL A 219 3.85 -7.00 5.06
C VAL A 219 5.30 -7.29 4.63
N THR A 220 5.47 -7.91 3.48
CA THR A 220 6.77 -8.03 2.80
C THR A 220 6.91 -6.96 1.72
N ALA A 221 8.14 -6.49 1.46
CA ALA A 221 8.37 -5.52 0.38
C ALA A 221 8.10 -6.10 -1.01
N ALA A 222 8.36 -7.39 -1.22
CA ALA A 222 8.15 -8.02 -2.53
C ALA A 222 6.69 -7.93 -3.00
N ALA A 223 5.75 -7.95 -2.05
CA ALA A 223 4.33 -7.92 -2.31
C ALA A 223 3.68 -6.57 -1.95
N ASN A 224 4.29 -5.74 -1.10
CA ASN A 224 3.70 -4.50 -0.57
C ASN A 224 4.76 -3.39 -0.39
N GLY A 225 5.79 -3.37 -1.24
CA GLY A 225 6.91 -2.42 -1.18
C GLY A 225 6.58 -0.98 -1.52
N GLY A 226 5.42 -0.73 -2.16
CA GLY A 226 4.88 0.62 -2.31
C GLY A 226 4.14 1.04 -1.05
N VAL A 227 4.55 2.16 -0.45
CA VAL A 227 3.98 2.72 0.77
C VAL A 227 3.39 4.09 0.48
N LEU A 228 2.22 4.37 1.03
CA LEU A 228 1.62 5.70 0.99
C LEU A 228 2.21 6.55 2.11
N CYS A 229 2.85 7.66 1.75
CA CYS A 229 3.38 8.65 2.67
C CYS A 229 2.50 9.90 2.66
N CYS A 230 2.00 10.27 3.84
CA CYS A 230 1.15 11.43 4.08
C CYS A 230 1.96 12.51 4.77
N ARG A 231 1.82 13.75 4.32
CA ARG A 231 2.54 14.88 4.92
C ARG A 231 1.99 15.12 6.32
N ASP A 232 2.86 15.33 7.30
CA ASP A 232 2.45 15.85 8.61
C ASP A 232 1.83 17.25 8.40
N GLU A 233 0.79 17.63 9.16
CA GLU A 233 0.34 19.03 9.11
C GLU A 233 1.54 19.96 9.33
N ILE A 234 1.69 21.00 8.50
CA ILE A 234 2.83 21.93 8.60
C ILE A 234 2.73 22.64 9.97
N GLY A 235 3.42 22.10 10.99
CA GLY A 235 3.33 22.55 12.37
C GLY A 235 3.08 21.44 13.41
N ALA A 236 2.73 20.22 13.00
CA ALA A 236 2.71 19.08 13.90
C ALA A 236 4.16 18.68 14.24
N THR A 237 4.52 18.79 15.52
CA THR A 237 5.81 18.29 16.02
C THR A 237 5.90 16.80 15.70
N PRO A 238 7.00 16.31 15.09
CA PRO A 238 7.18 14.88 14.86
C PRO A 238 6.99 14.12 16.18
N PRO A 239 6.41 12.91 16.16
CA PRO A 239 6.34 12.09 17.36
C PRO A 239 7.74 11.94 17.97
N PRO A 240 7.87 11.96 19.31
CA PRO A 240 9.16 11.94 19.96
C PRO A 240 9.97 10.74 19.48
N GLN A 241 11.13 11.04 18.91
CA GLN A 241 12.11 10.04 18.49
C GLN A 241 12.38 9.14 19.70
N ALA A 242 12.32 7.83 19.52
CA ALA A 242 12.84 6.90 20.52
C ALA A 242 14.33 7.23 20.65
N ALA A 243 14.68 7.87 21.77
CA ALA A 243 16.04 8.29 22.02
C ALA A 243 16.95 7.05 22.00
N ASP A 244 17.95 7.06 21.13
CA ASP A 244 19.06 6.13 21.22
C ASP A 244 19.73 6.34 22.57
N ASP A 245 19.56 5.38 23.48
CA ASP A 245 20.32 5.31 24.74
C ASP A 245 21.80 5.07 24.41
N LYS A 246 22.51 6.16 24.14
CA LYS A 246 23.98 6.19 24.15
C LYS A 246 24.52 7.54 24.61
N ALA A 247 24.24 7.87 25.87
CA ALA A 247 25.01 8.88 26.59
C ALA A 247 26.40 8.32 26.94
N ALA A 248 27.40 8.68 26.13
CA ALA A 248 28.80 8.75 26.57
C ALA A 248 29.20 10.23 26.66
N ALA A 249 29.78 10.58 27.79
CA ALA A 249 30.15 11.92 28.22
C ALA A 249 31.07 12.68 27.25
N SER A 250 30.93 14.01 27.18
CA SER A 250 31.95 14.96 27.66
C SER A 250 31.55 16.43 27.49
N ALA A 251 31.76 17.16 28.59
CA ALA A 251 32.11 18.56 28.79
C ALA A 251 31.97 19.60 27.65
N GLY A 252 31.36 20.74 28.02
CA GLY A 252 32.17 21.96 28.14
C GLY A 252 31.82 23.15 27.25
N ALA A 253 31.43 24.23 27.95
CA ALA A 253 31.71 25.64 27.68
C ALA A 253 30.87 26.43 26.66
N SER A 254 30.26 27.47 27.26
CA SER A 254 29.62 28.67 26.73
C SER A 254 30.41 29.45 25.67
N GLY A 255 29.68 30.18 24.83
CA GLY A 255 30.24 31.26 24.02
C GLY A 255 29.21 31.92 23.11
N ASP A 256 28.56 32.96 23.63
CA ASP A 256 27.75 33.95 22.89
C ASP A 256 28.55 34.66 21.78
N GLY A 257 27.85 35.06 20.70
CA GLY A 257 28.34 36.14 19.83
C GLY A 257 27.88 36.08 18.37
N SER A 258 26.68 36.59 18.11
CA SER A 258 26.30 37.14 16.79
C SER A 258 26.61 38.65 16.79
N PRO A 259 27.05 39.25 15.67
CA PRO A 259 26.10 40.10 14.96
C PRO A 259 26.23 40.09 13.42
N ALA A 260 25.06 40.02 12.77
CA ALA A 260 24.50 40.94 11.75
C ALA A 260 25.31 41.41 10.50
N PRO A 261 24.61 41.85 9.42
CA PRO A 261 24.94 41.47 8.05
C PRO A 261 25.53 42.59 7.18
N GLY A 262 26.43 42.21 6.26
CA GLY A 262 27.00 43.07 5.22
C GLY A 262 26.60 42.63 3.81
N GLN A 263 25.63 43.35 3.25
CA GLN A 263 25.35 43.76 1.85
C GLN A 263 25.92 43.05 0.58
N PRO A 264 25.20 43.23 -0.56
CA PRO A 264 25.17 42.28 -1.68
C PRO A 264 26.21 42.53 -2.77
N GLN A 265 26.78 41.46 -3.33
CA GLN A 265 27.56 41.49 -4.57
C GLN A 265 26.70 41.10 -5.78
N LYS A 266 26.78 41.95 -6.81
CA LYS A 266 26.11 41.87 -8.12
C LYS A 266 26.80 40.83 -9.02
N PRO A 267 26.09 40.18 -9.97
CA PRO A 267 26.60 39.03 -10.72
C PRO A 267 27.40 39.43 -11.97
N THR A 268 28.39 38.59 -12.32
CA THR A 268 29.02 38.54 -13.65
C THR A 268 28.53 37.32 -14.44
N PRO A 269 28.34 37.44 -15.76
CA PRO A 269 27.81 36.38 -16.62
C PRO A 269 28.92 35.54 -17.27
N ASP A 270 28.46 34.47 -17.95
CA ASP A 270 29.14 33.68 -18.98
C ASP A 270 29.95 32.45 -18.54
N GLY A 271 29.26 31.30 -18.58
CA GLY A 271 29.82 29.96 -18.43
C GLY A 271 29.01 28.91 -19.20
N LYS A 272 29.28 28.83 -20.50
CA LYS A 272 28.92 27.82 -21.52
C LYS A 272 28.60 26.40 -21.00
N PRO A 273 27.55 25.71 -21.52
CA PRO A 273 27.19 24.36 -21.09
C PRO A 273 28.17 23.30 -21.64
N ALA A 274 28.71 22.48 -20.74
CA ALA A 274 29.46 21.27 -21.08
C ALA A 274 28.50 20.11 -21.34
N ALA A 275 28.78 19.37 -22.41
CA ALA A 275 28.01 18.23 -22.90
C ALA A 275 27.98 17.08 -21.88
N ALA A 276 26.78 16.54 -21.65
CA ALA A 276 26.59 15.29 -20.93
C ALA A 276 27.03 14.11 -21.80
N THR A 277 28.09 13.43 -21.37
CA THR A 277 28.50 12.14 -21.91
C THR A 277 28.08 10.99 -21.00
N LYS A 278 27.50 9.97 -21.65
CA LYS A 278 27.57 8.53 -21.34
C LYS A 278 26.70 7.97 -20.20
N LYS A 279 25.57 7.44 -20.65
CA LYS A 279 24.93 6.18 -20.24
C LYS A 279 25.93 5.11 -19.76
N PRO A 280 25.75 4.51 -18.57
CA PRO A 280 26.23 3.17 -18.28
C PRO A 280 25.19 2.13 -18.71
N ALA A 281 25.71 1.06 -19.27
CA ALA A 281 25.00 -0.08 -19.81
C ALA A 281 24.59 -1.08 -18.71
N ASN A 282 23.49 -1.80 -18.98
CA ASN A 282 23.16 -3.17 -18.56
C ASN A 282 24.02 -3.78 -17.45
N ALA A 283 23.45 -3.84 -16.25
CA ALA A 283 23.83 -4.87 -15.28
C ALA A 283 23.03 -6.15 -15.59
N ALA A 284 23.77 -7.25 -15.76
CA ALA A 284 23.28 -8.56 -16.13
C ALA A 284 22.43 -9.21 -15.02
N GLN A 285 21.33 -9.85 -15.42
CA GLN A 285 20.56 -10.76 -14.60
C GLN A 285 21.37 -12.04 -14.27
N PRO A 286 21.34 -12.55 -13.03
CA PRO A 286 21.84 -13.89 -12.73
C PRO A 286 20.81 -14.95 -13.15
N THR A 287 21.20 -15.82 -14.08
CA THR A 287 20.44 -17.01 -14.48
C THR A 287 20.36 -18.02 -13.33
N ALA A 288 19.17 -18.23 -12.79
CA ALA A 288 18.89 -19.31 -11.85
C ALA A 288 18.96 -20.67 -12.56
N LYS A 289 19.84 -21.56 -12.07
CA LYS A 289 19.95 -22.96 -12.50
C LYS A 289 18.72 -23.75 -12.05
N THR A 290 18.03 -24.35 -13.00
CA THR A 290 17.00 -25.39 -12.78
C THR A 290 17.64 -26.66 -12.20
N PRO A 291 17.15 -27.23 -11.08
CA PRO A 291 17.52 -28.57 -10.67
C PRO A 291 16.71 -29.62 -11.45
N SER A 292 17.43 -30.50 -12.15
CA SER A 292 16.90 -31.67 -12.84
C SER A 292 16.30 -32.70 -11.87
N ALA A 293 15.16 -33.28 -12.25
CA ALA A 293 14.51 -34.38 -11.56
C ALA A 293 15.34 -35.68 -11.60
N PRO A 294 15.26 -36.56 -10.58
CA PRO A 294 15.93 -37.85 -10.62
C PRO A 294 15.17 -38.87 -11.48
N GLU A 295 15.94 -39.49 -12.37
CA GLU A 295 15.61 -40.58 -13.27
C GLU A 295 15.32 -41.89 -12.51
N LYS A 296 14.27 -42.61 -12.92
CA LYS A 296 13.87 -43.91 -12.38
C LYS A 296 14.83 -44.99 -12.87
N ALA A 297 15.54 -45.65 -11.95
CA ALA A 297 16.20 -46.92 -12.23
C ALA A 297 15.18 -48.06 -12.18
N ALA A 298 14.97 -48.69 -13.32
CA ALA A 298 14.47 -50.06 -13.41
C ALA A 298 15.67 -51.00 -13.20
N ASP A 299 15.54 -52.01 -12.35
CA ASP A 299 16.42 -53.15 -12.45
C ASP A 299 15.70 -54.48 -12.22
N LYS A 300 16.11 -55.42 -13.06
CA LYS A 300 15.62 -56.78 -13.20
C LYS A 300 16.32 -57.68 -12.17
N LYS A 301 15.56 -58.52 -11.47
CA LYS A 301 15.78 -59.96 -11.39
C LYS A 301 14.61 -60.65 -10.73
#